data_AF-A0A7K1SXP0-F1
#
_entry.id   AF-A0A7K1SXP0-F1
#
_cell.length_a   1.000
_cell.length_b   1.000
_cell.length_c   1.000
_cell.angle_alpha   90.00
_cell.angle_beta   90.00
_cell.angle_gamma   90.00
#
_symmetry.space_group_name_H-M   'P 1'
#
loop_
_entity.id
_entity.type
_entity.pdbx_description
1 polymer ?
#
loop_
_entity_poly.entity_id
_entity_poly.type
_entity_poly.pdbx_seq_one_letter_code
_entity_poly.pdbx_strand_id
1 'polypeptide(L)'
;MFSALVKFFTPKGKMLFFPLFDHAAQNVVAMAELLKKALNDTTSINTKDLYHRIDRLENIGDDITHHINIELSKNFITPFNREDIHALISSIDDVADYIHESANRMFLYDLQEFTKPMQVLADLILQGGLEMQILINELKDIKNTEKIAQYCDLIYATETKADHVYNKAVADLFEKEKDPIKMIKYQEILLGLETATDMCKDVVKVVESIMIKNG
;
A
#
# COMPACT_ATOMS: atom_id res chain seq x y z
N MET A 1 -35.66 -29.93 7.32
CA MET A 1 -35.48 -29.66 5.88
C MET A 1 -35.35 -28.14 5.61
N PHE A 2 -34.63 -27.39 6.47
CA PHE A 2 -34.56 -25.91 6.42
C PHE A 2 -33.12 -25.35 6.41
N SER A 3 -32.09 -26.20 6.32
CA SER A 3 -30.67 -25.76 6.37
C SER A 3 -29.97 -25.73 5.01
N ALA A 4 -30.64 -26.09 3.91
CA ALA A 4 -30.06 -26.08 2.56
C ALA A 4 -30.31 -24.77 1.79
N LEU A 5 -31.32 -23.99 2.17
CA LEU A 5 -31.74 -22.78 1.45
C LEU A 5 -30.94 -21.52 1.82
N VAL A 6 -30.26 -21.51 2.96
CA VAL A 6 -29.46 -20.35 3.41
C VAL A 6 -28.09 -20.26 2.72
N LYS A 7 -27.65 -21.32 2.01
CA LYS A 7 -26.41 -21.31 1.21
C LYS A 7 -26.56 -20.71 -0.20
N PHE A 8 -27.75 -20.24 -0.59
CA PHE A 8 -28.02 -19.80 -1.97
C PHE A 8 -28.00 -18.28 -2.18
N PHE A 9 -27.72 -17.48 -1.14
CA PHE A 9 -27.73 -16.02 -1.20
C PHE A 9 -26.45 -15.38 -0.66
N THR A 10 -25.28 -15.94 -0.97
CA THR A 10 -24.07 -15.12 -0.99
C THR A 10 -24.14 -14.27 -2.25
N PRO A 11 -24.24 -12.93 -2.17
CA PRO A 11 -24.34 -12.11 -3.38
C PRO A 11 -23.10 -12.36 -4.22
N LYS A 12 -23.27 -12.78 -5.49
CA LYS A 12 -22.17 -13.15 -6.40
C LYS A 12 -21.02 -12.11 -6.41
N GLY A 13 -21.33 -10.82 -6.24
CA GLY A 13 -20.34 -9.75 -6.13
C GLY A 13 -19.38 -9.87 -4.94
N LYS A 14 -19.87 -10.25 -3.74
CA LYS A 14 -18.98 -10.42 -2.56
C LYS A 14 -17.95 -11.54 -2.78
N MET A 15 -18.36 -12.62 -3.44
CA MET A 15 -17.46 -13.75 -3.72
C MET A 15 -16.41 -13.43 -4.79
N LEU A 16 -16.61 -12.39 -5.59
CA LEU A 16 -15.72 -12.01 -6.69
C LEU A 16 -14.73 -10.93 -6.27
N PHE A 17 -15.21 -9.81 -5.72
CA PHE A 17 -14.36 -8.62 -5.51
C PHE A 17 -13.47 -8.71 -4.27
N PHE A 18 -13.96 -9.24 -3.14
CA PHE A 18 -13.15 -9.30 -1.91
C PHE A 18 -11.87 -10.14 -2.02
N PRO A 19 -11.86 -11.30 -2.71
CA PRO A 19 -10.61 -12.01 -2.97
C PRO A 19 -9.61 -11.20 -3.80
N LEU A 20 -10.09 -10.38 -4.75
CA LEU A 20 -9.23 -9.52 -5.56
C LEU A 20 -8.64 -8.37 -4.73
N PHE A 21 -9.43 -7.75 -3.85
CA PHE A 21 -8.90 -6.72 -2.93
C PHE A 21 -7.85 -7.27 -1.96
N ASP A 22 -8.11 -8.46 -1.40
CA ASP A 22 -7.14 -9.13 -0.52
C ASP A 22 -5.86 -9.49 -1.29
N HIS A 23 -5.97 -9.91 -2.56
CA HIS A 23 -4.81 -10.18 -3.41
C HIS A 23 -4.01 -8.91 -3.71
N ALA A 24 -4.66 -7.78 -4.02
CA ALA A 24 -3.99 -6.49 -4.21
C ALA A 24 -3.24 -6.06 -2.94
N ALA A 25 -3.89 -6.16 -1.77
CA ALA A 25 -3.25 -5.83 -0.49
C ALA A 25 -2.08 -6.77 -0.14
N GLN A 26 -2.20 -8.07 -0.43
CA GLN A 26 -1.10 -9.03 -0.29
C GLN A 26 0.09 -8.70 -1.20
N ASN A 27 -0.18 -8.23 -2.41
CA ASN A 27 0.86 -7.80 -3.34
C ASN A 27 1.65 -6.60 -2.79
N VAL A 28 0.95 -5.59 -2.25
CA VAL A 28 1.58 -4.44 -1.56
C VAL A 28 2.46 -4.91 -0.39
N VAL A 29 1.97 -5.83 0.45
CA VAL A 29 2.75 -6.39 1.56
C VAL A 29 4.01 -7.08 1.04
N ALA A 30 3.91 -7.88 -0.02
CA ALA A 30 5.06 -8.55 -0.62
C ALA A 30 6.10 -7.55 -1.16
N MET A 31 5.66 -6.45 -1.80
CA MET A 31 6.54 -5.38 -2.25
C MET A 31 7.26 -4.70 -1.07
N ALA A 32 6.52 -4.40 -0.01
CA ALA A 32 7.06 -3.78 1.20
C ALA A 32 8.07 -4.69 1.93
N GLU A 33 7.82 -5.99 2.00
CA GLU A 33 8.75 -6.97 2.57
C GLU A 33 10.07 -7.01 1.79
N LEU A 34 10.00 -6.99 0.46
CA LEU A 34 11.18 -6.96 -0.40
C LEU A 34 11.98 -5.67 -0.22
N LEU A 35 11.30 -4.53 -0.20
CA LEU A 35 11.91 -3.23 0.02
C LEU A 35 12.63 -3.18 1.38
N LYS A 36 11.93 -3.55 2.46
CA LYS A 36 12.50 -3.63 3.81
C LYS A 36 13.71 -4.54 3.86
N LYS A 37 13.62 -5.73 3.26
CA LYS A 37 14.73 -6.69 3.24
C LYS A 37 15.94 -6.08 2.56
N ALA A 38 15.75 -5.45 1.40
CA ALA A 38 16.86 -4.85 0.69
C ALA A 38 17.50 -3.70 1.46
N LEU A 39 16.71 -2.79 2.03
CA LEU A 39 17.26 -1.62 2.74
C LEU A 39 18.00 -1.98 4.05
N ASN A 40 17.68 -3.13 4.66
CA ASN A 40 18.28 -3.57 5.92
C ASN A 40 19.48 -4.54 5.74
N ASP A 41 19.59 -5.24 4.61
CA ASP A 41 20.63 -6.26 4.37
C ASP A 41 21.75 -5.71 3.45
N THR A 42 22.53 -4.76 3.96
CA THR A 42 23.44 -3.88 3.18
C THR A 42 24.73 -4.53 2.70
N THR A 43 25.03 -5.78 3.07
CA THR A 43 26.31 -6.44 2.76
C THR A 43 26.38 -7.00 1.33
N SER A 44 25.27 -7.07 0.60
CA SER A 44 25.23 -7.57 -0.78
C SER A 44 24.06 -7.03 -1.60
N ILE A 45 23.68 -5.75 -1.44
CA ILE A 45 22.53 -5.19 -2.15
C ILE A 45 22.83 -5.12 -3.64
N ASN A 46 22.02 -5.83 -4.42
CA ASN A 46 21.89 -5.63 -5.85
C ASN A 46 20.59 -4.84 -6.08
N THR A 47 20.68 -3.51 -6.15
CA THR A 47 19.52 -2.62 -6.38
C THR A 47 18.79 -2.95 -7.68
N LYS A 48 19.50 -3.49 -8.67
CA LYS A 48 18.91 -3.99 -9.92
C LYS A 48 18.05 -5.23 -9.70
N ASP A 49 18.51 -6.20 -8.91
CA ASP A 49 17.69 -7.38 -8.56
C ASP A 49 16.45 -6.97 -7.75
N LEU A 50 16.63 -6.07 -6.77
CA LEU A 50 15.51 -5.50 -6.01
C LEU A 50 14.48 -4.87 -6.93
N TYR A 51 14.90 -3.93 -7.78
CA TYR A 51 14.02 -3.23 -8.71
C TYR A 51 13.28 -4.23 -9.59
N HIS A 52 13.97 -5.16 -10.26
CA HIS A 52 13.31 -6.14 -11.12
C HIS A 52 12.29 -7.04 -10.40
N ARG A 53 12.49 -7.31 -9.10
CA ARG A 53 11.53 -8.10 -8.31
C ARG A 53 10.31 -7.29 -7.93
N ILE A 54 10.51 -6.02 -7.54
CA ILE A 54 9.42 -5.09 -7.24
C ILE A 54 8.63 -4.75 -8.52
N ASP A 55 9.32 -4.53 -9.65
CA ASP A 55 8.75 -4.32 -10.98
C ASP A 55 7.80 -5.46 -11.40
N ARG A 56 8.18 -6.71 -11.15
CA ARG A 56 7.27 -7.84 -11.40
C ARG A 56 6.04 -7.85 -10.50
N LEU A 57 6.15 -7.38 -9.26
CA LEU A 57 5.01 -7.31 -8.35
C LEU A 57 4.10 -6.13 -8.70
N GLU A 58 4.65 -5.00 -9.13
CA GLU A 58 3.86 -3.87 -9.64
C GLU A 58 3.01 -4.29 -10.85
N ASN A 59 3.61 -4.97 -11.84
CA ASN A 59 2.85 -5.51 -12.97
C ASN A 59 1.73 -6.49 -12.54
N ILE A 60 1.93 -7.25 -11.46
CA ILE A 60 0.88 -8.10 -10.88
C ILE A 60 -0.23 -7.24 -10.25
N GLY A 61 0.13 -6.15 -9.57
CA GLY A 61 -0.80 -5.15 -9.04
C GLY A 61 -1.68 -4.56 -10.14
N ASP A 62 -1.05 -4.06 -11.21
CA ASP A 62 -1.70 -3.53 -12.41
C ASP A 62 -2.70 -4.52 -13.02
N ASP A 63 -2.29 -5.79 -13.16
CA ASP A 63 -3.15 -6.85 -13.69
C ASP A 63 -4.38 -7.08 -12.78
N ILE A 64 -4.22 -7.02 -11.45
CA ILE A 64 -5.33 -7.13 -10.48
C ILE A 64 -6.26 -5.93 -10.60
N THR A 65 -5.71 -4.72 -10.65
CA THR A 65 -6.46 -3.46 -10.80
C THR A 65 -7.26 -3.45 -12.11
N HIS A 66 -6.62 -3.85 -13.20
CA HIS A 66 -7.26 -4.01 -14.51
C HIS A 66 -8.37 -5.06 -14.47
N HIS A 67 -8.14 -6.20 -13.81
CA HIS A 67 -9.15 -7.26 -13.69
C HIS A 67 -10.38 -6.77 -12.93
N ILE A 68 -10.21 -6.09 -11.79
CA ILE A 68 -11.33 -5.50 -11.03
C ILE A 68 -12.14 -4.53 -11.91
N ASN A 69 -11.47 -3.67 -12.68
CA ASN A 69 -12.12 -2.72 -13.57
C ASN A 69 -12.92 -3.40 -14.69
N ILE A 70 -12.39 -4.49 -15.27
CA ILE A 70 -13.15 -5.34 -16.20
C ILE A 70 -14.39 -5.93 -15.52
N GLU A 71 -14.26 -6.47 -14.31
CA GLU A 71 -15.39 -7.07 -13.59
C GLU A 71 -16.45 -6.02 -13.22
N LEU A 72 -16.05 -4.79 -12.89
CA LEU A 72 -16.99 -3.67 -12.68
C LEU A 72 -17.80 -3.34 -13.94
N SER A 73 -17.19 -3.43 -15.13
CA SER A 73 -17.87 -3.18 -16.40
C SER A 73 -18.89 -4.27 -16.76
N LYS A 74 -18.64 -5.52 -16.33
CA LYS A 74 -19.44 -6.69 -16.69
C LYS A 74 -20.52 -7.05 -15.66
N ASN A 75 -20.27 -6.80 -14.37
CA ASN A 75 -21.16 -7.23 -13.29
C ASN A 75 -22.01 -6.10 -12.73
N PHE A 76 -23.33 -6.30 -12.72
CA PHE A 76 -24.30 -5.34 -12.15
C PHE A 76 -24.53 -5.50 -10.65
N ILE A 77 -24.04 -6.59 -10.04
CA ILE A 77 -24.16 -6.86 -8.60
C ILE A 77 -22.78 -6.72 -7.97
N THR A 78 -22.60 -5.69 -7.14
CA THR A 78 -21.34 -5.35 -6.46
C THR A 78 -21.52 -5.33 -4.94
N PRO A 79 -20.45 -5.51 -4.15
CA PRO A 79 -20.52 -5.49 -2.67
C PRO A 79 -20.91 -4.12 -2.10
N PHE A 80 -20.55 -3.04 -2.78
CA PHE A 80 -20.92 -1.64 -2.53
C PHE A 80 -20.85 -0.87 -3.86
N ASN A 81 -21.00 0.47 -3.85
CA ASN A 81 -21.08 1.26 -5.08
C ASN A 81 -19.82 1.09 -5.95
N ARG A 82 -20.00 1.13 -7.27
CA ARG A 82 -18.90 0.92 -8.25
C ARG A 82 -17.79 1.97 -8.14
N GLU A 83 -18.18 3.22 -7.90
CA GLU A 83 -17.25 4.34 -7.69
C GLU A 83 -16.37 4.09 -6.47
N ASP A 84 -16.94 3.56 -5.39
CA ASP A 84 -16.21 3.23 -4.18
C ASP A 84 -15.26 2.03 -4.40
N ILE A 85 -15.65 1.04 -5.20
CA ILE A 85 -14.76 -0.08 -5.58
C ILE A 85 -13.59 0.41 -6.40
N HIS A 86 -13.86 1.24 -7.41
CA HIS A 86 -12.81 1.84 -8.23
C HIS A 86 -11.86 2.68 -7.38
N ALA A 87 -12.39 3.56 -6.53
CA ALA A 87 -11.57 4.37 -5.62
C ALA A 87 -10.72 3.50 -4.69
N LEU A 88 -11.28 2.40 -4.16
CA LEU A 88 -10.57 1.51 -3.26
C LEU A 88 -9.40 0.82 -3.96
N ILE A 89 -9.63 0.23 -5.13
CA ILE A 89 -8.56 -0.47 -5.83
C ILE A 89 -7.48 0.51 -6.31
N SER A 90 -7.86 1.69 -6.84
CA SER A 90 -6.89 2.73 -7.20
C SER A 90 -6.04 3.17 -6.01
N SER A 91 -6.64 3.38 -4.83
CA SER A 91 -5.86 3.77 -3.65
C SER A 91 -4.91 2.67 -3.16
N ILE A 92 -5.21 1.38 -3.38
CA ILE A 92 -4.29 0.28 -3.04
C ILE A 92 -3.14 0.22 -4.06
N ASP A 93 -3.47 0.43 -5.34
CA ASP A 93 -2.52 0.54 -6.47
C ASP A 93 -1.50 1.66 -6.23
N ASP A 94 -1.98 2.84 -5.80
CA ASP A 94 -1.11 3.99 -5.49
C ASP A 94 -0.03 3.62 -4.44
N VAL A 95 -0.35 2.79 -3.45
CA VAL A 95 0.67 2.31 -2.47
C VAL A 95 1.74 1.48 -3.17
N ALA A 96 1.35 0.57 -4.06
CA ALA A 96 2.27 -0.26 -4.84
C ALA A 96 3.17 0.61 -5.74
N ASP A 97 2.60 1.60 -6.40
CA ASP A 97 3.28 2.52 -7.30
C ASP A 97 4.39 3.30 -6.59
N TYR A 98 4.12 3.88 -5.41
CA TYR A 98 5.16 4.61 -4.70
C TYR A 98 6.26 3.72 -4.11
N ILE A 99 5.96 2.46 -3.78
CA ILE A 99 6.99 1.46 -3.44
C ILE A 99 7.86 1.16 -4.68
N HIS A 100 7.24 0.96 -5.84
CA HIS A 100 7.93 0.72 -7.10
C HIS A 100 8.79 1.90 -7.52
N GLU A 101 8.24 3.10 -7.50
CA GLU A 101 8.94 4.31 -7.89
C GLU A 101 10.14 4.58 -6.98
N SER A 102 10.00 4.33 -5.67
CA SER A 102 11.11 4.42 -4.72
C SER A 102 12.23 3.44 -5.05
N ALA A 103 11.90 2.18 -5.36
CA ALA A 103 12.89 1.18 -5.77
C ALA A 103 13.54 1.52 -7.11
N ASN A 104 12.76 2.03 -8.07
CA ASN A 104 13.24 2.47 -9.37
C ASN A 104 14.24 3.63 -9.22
N ARG A 105 13.93 4.65 -8.41
CA ARG A 105 14.86 5.76 -8.11
C ARG A 105 16.16 5.26 -7.49
N MET A 106 16.10 4.34 -6.53
CA MET A 106 17.30 3.73 -5.93
C MET A 106 18.17 3.04 -6.98
N PHE A 107 17.56 2.33 -7.93
CA PHE A 107 18.24 1.68 -9.05
C PHE A 107 18.83 2.70 -10.04
N LEU A 108 18.03 3.65 -10.54
CA LEU A 108 18.45 4.65 -11.53
C LEU A 108 19.55 5.58 -10.99
N TYR A 109 19.53 5.88 -9.69
CA TYR A 109 20.53 6.73 -9.05
C TYR A 109 21.78 5.97 -8.62
N ASP A 110 21.82 4.66 -8.85
CA ASP A 110 22.89 3.76 -8.47
C ASP A 110 23.24 3.90 -6.98
N LEU A 111 22.20 3.92 -6.12
CA LEU A 111 22.38 4.17 -4.71
C LEU A 111 22.98 2.95 -4.00
N GLN A 112 24.19 3.12 -3.45
CA GLN A 112 24.93 2.04 -2.78
C GLN A 112 24.72 1.99 -1.27
N GLU A 113 24.27 3.11 -0.66
CA GLU A 113 24.17 3.26 0.79
C GLU A 113 22.78 3.76 1.19
N PHE A 114 22.12 3.00 2.06
CA PHE A 114 20.81 3.32 2.61
C PHE A 114 20.96 3.89 4.02
N THR A 115 20.32 5.04 4.26
CA THR A 115 20.39 5.70 5.56
C THR A 115 19.44 5.06 6.57
N LYS A 116 19.69 5.28 7.86
CA LYS A 116 18.80 4.77 8.91
C LYS A 116 17.34 5.24 8.77
N PRO A 117 17.05 6.51 8.42
CA PRO A 117 15.68 6.94 8.14
C PRO A 117 15.01 6.16 7.01
N MET A 118 15.71 5.83 5.92
CA MET A 118 15.15 5.04 4.82
C MET A 118 14.76 3.63 5.29
N GLN A 119 15.59 3.01 6.12
CA GLN A 119 15.28 1.70 6.72
C GLN A 119 14.03 1.76 7.59
N VAL A 120 13.90 2.80 8.42
CA VAL A 120 12.73 3.01 9.28
C VAL A 120 11.48 3.27 8.46
N LEU A 121 11.56 4.07 7.39
CA LEU A 121 10.43 4.27 6.47
C LEU A 121 10.02 2.96 5.80
N ALA A 122 10.95 2.12 5.36
CA ALA A 122 10.63 0.80 4.81
C ALA A 122 9.96 -0.14 5.85
N ASP A 123 10.36 -0.06 7.11
CA ASP A 123 9.68 -0.76 8.20
C ASP A 123 8.24 -0.27 8.38
N LEU A 124 8.01 1.04 8.29
CA LEU A 124 6.69 1.66 8.42
C LEU A 124 5.79 1.39 7.21
N ILE A 125 6.33 1.35 5.99
CA ILE A 125 5.59 0.91 4.79
C ILE A 125 5.09 -0.52 4.98
N LEU A 126 5.95 -1.43 5.46
CA LEU A 126 5.51 -2.81 5.74
C LEU A 126 4.45 -2.86 6.83
N GLN A 127 4.62 -2.10 7.92
CA GLN A 127 3.62 -2.02 8.98
C GLN A 127 2.27 -1.53 8.43
N GLY A 128 2.27 -0.43 7.67
CA GLY A 128 1.07 0.13 7.05
C GLY A 128 0.42 -0.83 6.06
N GLY A 129 1.20 -1.52 5.24
CA GLY A 129 0.70 -2.54 4.31
C GLY A 129 0.01 -3.72 5.03
N LEU A 130 0.56 -4.20 6.15
CA LEU A 130 -0.04 -5.26 6.96
C LEU A 130 -1.34 -4.78 7.65
N GLU A 131 -1.34 -3.56 8.20
CA GLU A 131 -2.52 -2.96 8.82
C GLU A 131 -3.63 -2.75 7.76
N MET A 132 -3.27 -2.23 6.58
CA MET A 132 -4.16 -2.07 5.42
C MET A 132 -4.73 -3.41 4.98
N GLN A 133 -3.92 -4.46 4.85
CA GLN A 133 -4.41 -5.79 4.46
C GLN A 133 -5.50 -6.29 5.42
N ILE A 134 -5.34 -6.07 6.73
CA ILE A 134 -6.34 -6.45 7.70
C ILE A 134 -7.59 -5.58 7.55
N LEU A 135 -7.44 -4.26 7.39
CA LEU A 135 -8.55 -3.33 7.14
C LEU A 135 -9.40 -3.76 5.93
N ILE A 136 -8.76 -4.06 4.79
CA ILE A 136 -9.43 -4.52 3.57
C ILE A 136 -10.19 -5.83 3.81
N ASN A 137 -9.64 -6.73 4.62
CA ASN A 137 -10.31 -7.98 4.96
C ASN A 137 -11.55 -7.76 5.84
N GLU A 138 -11.54 -6.77 6.75
CA GLU A 138 -12.70 -6.45 7.59
C GLU A 138 -13.89 -5.89 6.79
N LEU A 139 -13.66 -5.29 5.62
CA LEU A 139 -14.74 -4.81 4.74
C LEU A 139 -15.71 -5.92 4.28
N LYS A 140 -15.32 -7.20 4.39
CA LYS A 140 -16.21 -8.35 4.15
C LYS A 140 -17.46 -8.28 5.04
N ASP A 141 -17.29 -7.78 6.27
CA ASP A 141 -18.33 -7.49 7.24
C ASP A 141 -18.28 -6.02 7.69
N ILE A 142 -18.79 -5.13 6.84
CA ILE A 142 -18.85 -3.68 7.05
C ILE A 142 -19.57 -3.26 8.36
N LYS A 143 -20.31 -4.17 9.01
CA LYS A 143 -20.95 -3.89 10.30
C LYS A 143 -19.96 -3.88 11.46
N ASN A 144 -18.75 -4.41 11.27
CA ASN A 144 -17.69 -4.43 12.27
C ASN A 144 -16.99 -3.06 12.39
N THR A 145 -17.79 -2.02 12.64
CA THR A 145 -17.37 -0.61 12.70
C THR A 145 -16.24 -0.35 13.68
N GLU A 146 -16.27 -1.00 14.85
CA GLU A 146 -15.24 -0.88 15.89
C GLU A 146 -13.87 -1.35 15.38
N LYS A 147 -13.82 -2.54 14.76
CA LYS A 147 -12.56 -3.09 14.26
C LYS A 147 -12.04 -2.33 13.04
N ILE A 148 -12.94 -1.89 12.15
CA ILE A 148 -12.57 -1.04 11.01
C ILE A 148 -11.95 0.26 11.52
N ALA A 149 -12.61 0.97 12.45
CA ALA A 149 -12.09 2.19 13.04
C ALA A 149 -10.73 1.99 13.74
N GLN A 150 -10.57 0.87 14.47
CA GLN A 150 -9.29 0.52 15.09
C GLN A 150 -8.13 0.44 14.08
N TYR A 151 -8.34 -0.19 12.91
CA TYR A 151 -7.28 -0.30 11.91
C TYR A 151 -7.06 1.02 11.14
N CYS A 152 -8.11 1.83 10.96
CA CYS A 152 -7.94 3.20 10.47
C CYS A 152 -7.01 4.01 11.39
N ASP A 153 -7.25 3.98 12.71
CA ASP A 153 -6.42 4.67 13.70
C ASP A 153 -4.96 4.18 13.71
N LEU A 154 -4.75 2.88 13.53
CA LEU A 154 -3.40 2.30 13.44
C LEU A 154 -2.63 2.82 12.21
N ILE A 155 -3.29 2.84 11.04
CA ILE A 155 -2.68 3.33 9.80
C ILE A 155 -2.37 4.83 9.92
N TYR A 156 -3.28 5.64 10.48
CA TYR A 156 -3.00 7.06 10.78
C TYR A 156 -1.78 7.21 11.70
N ALA A 157 -1.67 6.41 12.75
CA ALA A 157 -0.51 6.44 13.64
C ALA A 157 0.79 5.99 12.95
N THR A 158 0.72 5.10 11.96
CA THR A 158 1.86 4.67 11.14
C THR A 158 2.33 5.79 10.21
N GLU A 159 1.42 6.45 9.49
CA GLU A 159 1.71 7.62 8.65
C GLU A 159 2.34 8.75 9.48
N THR A 160 1.76 9.10 10.63
CA THR A 160 2.26 10.21 11.45
C THR A 160 3.70 9.96 11.94
N LYS A 161 4.06 8.70 12.17
CA LYS A 161 5.45 8.32 12.48
C LYS A 161 6.36 8.47 11.26
N ALA A 162 5.89 8.08 10.08
CA ALA A 162 6.64 8.19 8.83
C ALA A 162 6.92 9.66 8.49
N ASP A 163 5.92 10.54 8.59
CA ASP A 163 6.05 11.99 8.45
C ASP A 163 7.13 12.55 9.38
N HIS A 164 7.13 12.13 10.65
CA HIS A 164 8.13 12.60 11.60
C HIS A 164 9.55 12.16 11.22
N VAL A 165 9.71 10.91 10.79
CA VAL A 165 10.99 10.36 10.33
C VAL A 165 11.47 11.10 9.08
N TYR A 166 10.60 11.31 8.09
CA TYR A 166 10.88 12.05 6.87
C TYR A 166 11.31 13.49 7.16
N ASN A 167 10.50 14.25 7.91
CA ASN A 167 10.76 15.66 8.20
C ASN A 167 12.11 15.84 8.91
N LYS A 168 12.42 14.96 9.88
CA LYS A 168 13.71 14.97 10.56
C LYS A 168 14.87 14.63 9.61
N ALA A 169 14.70 13.61 8.77
CA ALA A 169 15.72 13.19 7.82
C ALA A 169 16.03 14.27 6.78
N VAL A 170 15.01 14.96 6.27
CA VAL A 170 15.17 16.09 5.35
C VAL A 170 15.87 17.26 6.05
N ALA A 171 15.47 17.62 7.27
CA ALA A 171 16.16 18.67 8.02
C ALA A 171 17.66 18.36 8.21
N ASP A 172 17.97 17.13 8.63
CA ASP A 172 19.35 16.63 8.78
C ASP A 172 20.12 16.67 7.44
N LEU A 173 19.46 16.29 6.33
CA LEU A 173 20.05 16.26 4.99
C LEU A 173 20.46 17.68 4.54
N PHE A 174 19.57 18.67 4.71
CA PHE A 174 19.84 20.06 4.35
C PHE A 174 20.91 20.73 5.22
N GLU A 175 21.01 20.34 6.50
CA GLU A 175 22.04 20.86 7.39
C GLU A 175 23.44 20.31 7.06
N LYS A 176 23.53 18.99 6.83
CA LYS A 176 24.81 18.26 6.85
C LYS A 176 25.38 17.97 5.48
N GLU A 177 24.56 17.63 4.49
CA GLU A 177 25.05 17.25 3.16
C GLU A 177 25.47 18.50 2.36
N LYS A 178 26.64 18.42 1.72
CA LYS A 178 27.23 19.54 0.95
C LYS A 178 27.26 19.25 -0.54
N ASP A 179 27.11 17.99 -0.94
CA ASP A 179 26.94 17.62 -2.34
C ASP A 179 25.45 17.79 -2.74
N PRO A 180 25.12 18.76 -3.60
CA PRO A 180 23.74 18.99 -4.03
C PRO A 180 23.16 17.83 -4.84
N ILE A 181 23.99 17.07 -5.57
CA ILE A 181 23.52 15.89 -6.33
C ILE A 181 23.08 14.81 -5.36
N LYS A 182 23.90 14.56 -4.33
CA LYS A 182 23.57 13.60 -3.28
C LYS A 182 22.33 14.03 -2.50
N MET A 183 22.24 15.31 -2.15
CA MET A 183 21.05 15.88 -1.50
C MET A 183 19.76 15.59 -2.29
N ILE A 184 19.73 15.88 -3.59
CA ILE A 184 18.55 15.63 -4.43
C ILE A 184 18.19 14.14 -4.45
N LYS A 185 19.17 13.26 -4.67
CA LYS A 185 18.94 11.80 -4.71
C LYS A 185 18.29 11.29 -3.42
N TYR A 186 18.83 11.66 -2.26
CA TYR A 186 18.29 11.19 -0.98
C TYR A 186 16.94 11.83 -0.66
N GLN A 187 16.74 13.10 -0.98
CA GLN A 187 15.47 13.78 -0.76
C GLN A 187 14.33 13.13 -1.54
N GLU A 188 14.53 12.83 -2.83
CA GLU A 188 13.48 12.22 -3.66
C GLU A 188 13.14 10.79 -3.21
N ILE A 189 14.12 10.01 -2.77
CA ILE A 189 13.86 8.67 -2.28
C ILE A 189 13.17 8.72 -0.91
N LEU A 190 13.61 9.61 -0.01
CA LEU A 190 12.92 9.81 1.28
C LEU A 190 11.47 10.23 1.08
N LEU A 191 11.20 11.11 0.12
CA LEU A 191 9.85 11.54 -0.24
C LEU A 191 9.03 10.36 -0.75
N GLY A 192 9.53 9.61 -1.74
CA GLY A 192 8.79 8.44 -2.26
C GLY A 192 8.45 7.39 -1.19
N LEU A 193 9.37 7.15 -0.25
CA LEU A 193 9.14 6.22 0.85
C LEU A 193 8.08 6.72 1.85
N GLU A 194 8.08 8.02 2.16
CA GLU A 194 7.04 8.62 3.00
C GLU A 194 5.70 8.66 2.28
N THR A 195 5.67 9.00 0.99
CA THR A 195 4.43 9.09 0.22
C THR A 195 3.77 7.72 0.08
N ALA A 196 4.54 6.62 -0.01
CA ALA A 196 3.98 5.27 0.08
C ALA A 196 3.20 5.02 1.38
N THR A 197 3.63 5.60 2.51
CA THR A 197 2.88 5.52 3.77
C THR A 197 1.65 6.43 3.81
N ASP A 198 1.71 7.61 3.19
CA ASP A 198 0.55 8.49 3.03
C ASP A 198 -0.53 7.86 2.14
N MET A 199 -0.15 7.08 1.12
CA MET A 199 -1.13 6.35 0.29
C MET A 199 -1.89 5.28 1.09
N CYS A 200 -1.29 4.66 2.11
CA CYS A 200 -2.02 3.78 3.03
C CYS A 200 -3.14 4.55 3.78
N LYS A 201 -2.90 5.82 4.12
CA LYS A 201 -3.92 6.70 4.72
C LYS A 201 -4.97 7.14 3.69
N ASP A 202 -4.63 7.26 2.42
CA ASP A 202 -5.63 7.49 1.37
C ASP A 202 -6.59 6.31 1.21
N VAL A 203 -6.11 5.07 1.35
CA VAL A 203 -6.98 3.88 1.47
C VAL A 203 -7.95 4.02 2.65
N VAL A 204 -7.48 4.51 3.81
CA VAL A 204 -8.35 4.77 4.97
C VAL A 204 -9.45 5.77 4.64
N LYS A 205 -9.14 6.89 3.96
CA LYS A 205 -10.15 7.89 3.57
C LYS A 205 -11.22 7.28 2.66
N VAL A 206 -10.85 6.39 1.74
CA VAL A 206 -11.80 5.68 0.88
C VAL A 206 -12.67 4.74 1.72
N VAL A 207 -12.06 3.99 2.65
CA VAL A 207 -12.80 3.10 3.56
C VAL A 207 -13.78 3.88 4.44
N GLU A 208 -13.40 5.01 5.01
CA GLU A 208 -14.29 5.87 5.80
C GLU A 208 -15.48 6.37 4.96
N SER A 209 -15.23 6.77 3.71
CA SER A 209 -16.30 7.14 2.76
C SER A 209 -17.26 5.97 2.50
N ILE A 210 -16.74 4.75 2.30
CA ILE A 210 -17.54 3.53 2.16
C ILE A 210 -18.40 3.30 3.40
N MET A 211 -17.82 3.45 4.59
CA MET A 211 -18.53 3.28 5.87
C MET A 211 -19.67 4.27 6.02
N ILE A 212 -19.46 5.55 5.71
CA ILE A 212 -20.50 6.60 5.79
C ILE A 212 -21.69 6.29 4.88
N LYS A 213 -21.44 5.75 3.68
CA LYS A 213 -22.49 5.45 2.69
C LYS A 213 -23.28 4.18 3.00
N ASN A 214 -22.73 3.27 3.80
CA ASN A 214 -23.28 1.94 4.06
C ASN A 214 -23.60 1.68 5.54
N GLY A 215 -23.43 2.70 6.39
CA GLY A 215 -23.78 2.69 7.82
C GLY A 215 -25.26 2.91 8.10
#